data_AF-A0AAU6WVL6-F1
#
_entry.id   AF-A0AAU6WVL6-F1
#
_cell.length_a   1.000
_cell.length_b   1.000
_cell.length_c   1.000
_cell.angle_alpha   90.00
_cell.angle_beta   90.00
_cell.angle_gamma   90.00
#
_symmetry.space_group_name_H-M   'P 1'
#
loop_
_entity.id
_entity.type
_entity.pdbx_description
1 polymer ?
#
loop_
_entity_poly.entity_id
_entity_poly.type
_entity_poly.pdbx_seq_one_letter_code
_entity_poly.pdbx_strand_id
1 'polypeptide(L)'
;MIESVKDLQIVNGGQTTASIYHTWKKDKADIKDIVVQVKLSIVKDKNNFAEIVSRIAEYANTQNKISISDLSSNTPFHIELEKLSRNIWAPPVSGQSHQTRWFYERARGQYKNAMLREGTTKAKLKAFDFKNPKKQFFTKEELAKFINIWSEVYVDDKLVIGPHIVVRGSQKNYAQFVAHNIPENPDNKYFEEAIAKAILFRTAEKLYGIKPNSIGDMRYITVPYSLALLSYKKGIEINLSEIWKKQIISEELQTTIYNLMVQVEQFIKKNAPGALYGEWAKKEECWVAVKNSFKSI
;
A
#
# COMPACT_ATOMS: atom_id res chain seq x y z
N MET A 1 -44.26 11.66 0.13
CA MET A 1 -42.92 12.29 0.08
C MET A 1 -42.02 11.50 1.02
N ILE A 2 -40.72 11.32 0.74
CA ILE A 2 -39.83 10.61 1.68
C ILE A 2 -39.47 11.59 2.80
N GLU A 3 -39.82 11.27 4.04
CA GLU A 3 -39.57 12.14 5.21
C GLU A 3 -38.25 11.84 5.92
N SER A 4 -37.80 10.58 5.90
CA SER A 4 -36.50 10.18 6.45
C SER A 4 -36.00 8.89 5.81
N VAL A 5 -34.68 8.68 5.84
CA VAL A 5 -34.01 7.45 5.39
C VAL A 5 -33.05 7.01 6.50
N LYS A 6 -33.08 5.73 6.86
CA LYS A 6 -32.11 5.10 7.76
C LYS A 6 -31.14 4.24 6.95
N ASP A 7 -29.91 4.13 7.43
CA ASP A 7 -28.83 3.36 6.79
C ASP A 7 -28.51 3.79 5.34
N LEU A 8 -28.54 5.10 5.09
CA LEU A 8 -28.20 5.67 3.78
C LEU A 8 -26.70 5.49 3.49
N GLN A 9 -26.39 4.81 2.38
CA GLN A 9 -25.03 4.71 1.86
C GLN A 9 -24.89 5.50 0.55
N ILE A 10 -23.93 6.42 0.51
CA ILE A 10 -23.59 7.18 -0.69
C ILE A 10 -22.62 6.35 -1.54
N VAL A 11 -23.11 5.83 -2.67
CA VAL A 11 -22.32 4.99 -3.60
C VAL A 11 -21.56 5.85 -4.61
N ASN A 12 -22.17 6.95 -5.08
CA ASN A 12 -21.55 7.96 -5.94
C ASN A 12 -21.97 9.36 -5.43
N GLY A 13 -21.11 10.37 -5.58
CA GLY A 13 -21.34 11.73 -5.07
C GLY A 13 -20.71 11.99 -3.69
N GLY A 14 -19.84 11.10 -3.21
CA GLY A 14 -19.15 11.27 -1.92
C GLY A 14 -18.30 12.55 -1.86
N GLN A 15 -17.64 12.91 -2.96
CA GLN A 15 -16.88 14.17 -3.06
C GLN A 15 -17.80 15.39 -2.98
N THR A 16 -18.88 15.42 -3.74
CA THR A 16 -19.87 16.51 -3.71
C THR A 16 -20.44 16.70 -2.30
N THR A 17 -20.83 15.58 -1.66
CA THR A 17 -21.37 15.59 -0.30
C THR A 17 -20.33 16.10 0.71
N ALA A 18 -19.08 15.63 0.61
CA ALA A 18 -18.00 16.08 1.48
C ALA A 18 -17.68 17.57 1.28
N SER A 19 -17.69 18.06 0.04
CA SER A 19 -17.46 19.47 -0.27
C SER A 19 -18.54 20.36 0.33
N ILE A 20 -19.83 20.03 0.13
CA ILE A 20 -20.95 20.77 0.73
C ILE A 20 -20.84 20.76 2.25
N TYR A 21 -20.55 19.61 2.86
CA TYR A 21 -20.35 19.49 4.30
C TYR A 21 -19.19 20.35 4.80
N HIS A 22 -18.07 20.37 4.10
CA HIS A 22 -16.91 21.17 4.46
C HIS A 22 -17.20 22.67 4.33
N THR A 23 -17.85 23.11 3.26
CA THR A 23 -18.24 24.51 3.06
C THR A 23 -19.18 24.97 4.17
N TRP A 24 -20.19 24.17 4.51
CA TRP A 24 -21.09 24.48 5.62
C TRP A 24 -20.38 24.49 6.97
N LYS A 25 -19.55 23.49 7.27
CA LYS A 25 -18.97 23.33 8.61
C LYS A 25 -17.74 24.20 8.86
N LYS A 26 -16.85 24.30 7.88
CA LYS A 26 -15.57 25.00 8.00
C LYS A 26 -15.71 26.47 7.63
N ASP A 27 -16.34 26.74 6.50
CA ASP A 27 -16.45 28.10 5.97
C ASP A 27 -17.71 28.81 6.50
N LYS A 28 -18.58 28.07 7.23
CA LYS A 28 -19.83 28.56 7.84
C LYS A 28 -20.76 29.22 6.81
N ALA A 29 -20.66 28.83 5.55
CA ALA A 29 -21.49 29.35 4.49
C ALA A 29 -22.91 28.79 4.59
N ASP A 30 -23.89 29.60 4.19
CA ASP A 30 -25.27 29.12 4.03
C ASP A 30 -25.34 28.20 2.81
N ILE A 31 -26.01 27.06 2.97
CA ILE A 31 -26.16 26.02 1.94
C ILE A 31 -27.64 25.76 1.62
N LYS A 32 -28.57 26.55 2.15
CA LYS A 32 -30.03 26.34 1.99
C LYS A 32 -30.48 26.28 0.53
N ASP A 33 -29.85 27.05 -0.35
CA ASP A 33 -30.22 27.13 -1.77
C ASP A 33 -29.49 26.09 -2.63
N ILE A 34 -28.62 25.26 -2.05
CA ILE A 34 -27.91 24.21 -2.78
C ILE A 34 -28.85 23.00 -2.96
N VAL A 35 -29.22 22.72 -4.20
CA VAL A 35 -30.02 21.55 -4.57
C VAL A 35 -29.12 20.50 -5.21
N VAL A 36 -29.12 19.29 -4.67
CA VAL A 36 -28.38 18.15 -5.23
C VAL A 36 -29.39 17.14 -5.79
N GLN A 37 -29.25 16.82 -7.07
CA GLN A 37 -30.05 15.76 -7.67
C GLN A 37 -29.57 14.40 -7.16
N VAL A 38 -30.48 13.61 -6.62
CA VAL A 38 -30.17 12.28 -6.06
C VAL A 38 -30.90 11.20 -6.83
N LYS A 39 -30.19 10.12 -7.17
CA LYS A 39 -30.77 8.85 -7.61
C LYS A 39 -30.79 7.89 -6.43
N LEU A 40 -31.96 7.67 -5.84
CA LEU A 40 -32.14 6.68 -4.78
C LEU A 40 -32.35 5.29 -5.39
N SER A 41 -31.54 4.31 -4.95
CA SER A 41 -31.64 2.91 -5.36
C SER A 41 -31.87 2.04 -4.13
N ILE A 42 -32.95 1.25 -4.13
CA ILE A 42 -33.28 0.33 -3.05
C ILE A 42 -32.81 -1.07 -3.46
N VAL A 43 -31.79 -1.59 -2.78
CA VAL A 43 -31.28 -2.94 -3.01
C VAL A 43 -32.13 -3.92 -2.18
N LYS A 44 -32.97 -4.70 -2.86
CA LYS A 44 -33.88 -5.68 -2.22
C LYS A 44 -33.14 -6.96 -1.78
N ASP A 45 -32.16 -7.38 -2.58
CA ASP A 45 -31.34 -8.56 -2.29
C ASP A 45 -30.19 -8.18 -1.36
N LYS A 46 -30.36 -8.47 -0.07
CA LYS A 46 -29.36 -8.16 0.95
C LYS A 46 -28.12 -9.04 0.85
N ASN A 47 -28.23 -10.26 0.29
CA ASN A 47 -27.10 -11.18 0.20
C ASN A 47 -26.08 -10.70 -0.84
N ASN A 48 -26.57 -10.08 -1.92
CA ASN A 48 -25.73 -9.52 -2.98
C ASN A 48 -25.50 -8.00 -2.86
N PHE A 49 -25.79 -7.41 -1.68
CA PHE A 49 -25.69 -5.96 -1.47
C PHE A 49 -24.30 -5.40 -1.83
N ALA A 50 -23.24 -6.06 -1.38
CA ALA A 50 -21.86 -5.61 -1.63
C ALA A 50 -21.49 -5.64 -3.12
N GLU A 51 -21.89 -6.70 -3.83
CA GLU A 51 -21.63 -6.82 -5.27
C GLU A 51 -22.42 -5.78 -6.07
N ILE A 52 -23.71 -5.61 -5.76
CA ILE A 52 -24.57 -4.62 -6.43
C ILE A 52 -24.03 -3.21 -6.23
N VAL A 53 -23.63 -2.86 -5.01
CA VAL A 53 -23.00 -1.55 -4.71
C VAL A 53 -21.70 -1.36 -5.50
N SER A 54 -20.87 -2.41 -5.59
CA SER A 54 -19.64 -2.38 -6.38
C SER A 54 -19.90 -2.12 -7.86
N ARG A 55 -20.85 -2.86 -8.46
CA ARG A 55 -21.24 -2.68 -9.87
C ARG A 55 -21.83 -1.30 -10.14
N ILE A 56 -22.69 -0.79 -9.24
CA ILE A 56 -23.24 0.57 -9.37
C ILE A 56 -22.11 1.60 -9.37
N ALA A 57 -21.13 1.47 -8.48
CA ALA A 57 -19.98 2.36 -8.46
C ALA A 57 -19.19 2.27 -9.77
N GLU A 58 -18.86 1.06 -10.22
CA GLU A 58 -18.13 0.78 -11.47
C GLU A 58 -18.80 1.43 -12.68
N TYR A 59 -20.10 1.14 -12.90
CA TYR A 59 -20.83 1.65 -14.06
C TYR A 59 -21.10 3.16 -14.00
N ALA A 60 -21.31 3.72 -12.80
CA ALA A 60 -21.60 5.16 -12.63
C ALA A 60 -20.37 6.05 -12.86
N ASN A 61 -19.16 5.49 -12.84
CA ASN A 61 -17.92 6.23 -13.09
C ASN A 61 -17.25 5.76 -14.39
N THR A 62 -18.00 5.23 -15.34
CA THR A 62 -17.48 4.88 -16.68
C THR A 62 -16.83 6.06 -17.42
N GLN A 63 -17.14 7.31 -17.03
CA GLN A 63 -16.47 8.52 -17.55
C GLN A 63 -15.13 8.85 -16.84
N ASN A 64 -14.89 8.36 -15.63
CA ASN A 64 -13.64 8.52 -14.86
C ASN A 64 -13.20 7.15 -14.33
N LYS A 65 -12.27 6.48 -15.02
CA LYS A 65 -11.80 5.12 -14.70
C LYS A 65 -11.53 4.95 -13.19
N ILE A 66 -12.43 4.24 -12.50
CA ILE A 66 -12.22 3.86 -11.10
C ILE A 66 -11.12 2.81 -11.05
N SER A 67 -10.20 2.97 -10.11
CA SER A 67 -9.17 1.95 -9.88
C SER A 67 -9.73 0.75 -9.10
N ILE A 68 -9.18 -0.45 -9.30
CA ILE A 68 -9.51 -1.62 -8.47
C ILE A 68 -9.25 -1.31 -6.99
N SER A 69 -8.24 -0.46 -6.70
CA SER A 69 -8.03 0.00 -5.34
C SER A 69 -9.23 0.80 -4.84
N ASP A 70 -9.80 1.76 -5.56
CA ASP A 70 -10.98 2.48 -5.05
C ASP A 70 -12.16 1.53 -4.74
N LEU A 71 -12.46 0.55 -5.60
CA LEU A 71 -13.56 -0.41 -5.43
C LEU A 71 -13.36 -1.35 -4.23
N SER A 72 -12.14 -1.82 -3.99
CA SER A 72 -11.86 -2.78 -2.93
C SER A 72 -11.87 -2.17 -1.52
N SER A 73 -11.89 -0.84 -1.38
CA SER A 73 -11.67 -0.12 -0.12
C SER A 73 -12.51 -0.60 1.06
N ASN A 74 -13.71 -1.14 0.82
CA ASN A 74 -14.65 -1.60 1.84
C ASN A 74 -14.70 -3.13 2.00
N THR A 75 -13.76 -3.87 1.43
CA THR A 75 -13.64 -5.31 1.64
C THR A 75 -13.31 -5.64 3.11
N PRO A 76 -13.73 -6.81 3.62
CA PRO A 76 -13.45 -7.23 5.00
C PRO A 76 -11.96 -7.15 5.38
N PHE A 77 -11.07 -7.62 4.52
CA PHE A 77 -9.62 -7.54 4.71
C PHE A 77 -9.14 -6.11 4.99
N HIS A 78 -9.58 -5.12 4.19
CA HIS A 78 -9.12 -3.74 4.36
C HIS A 78 -9.72 -3.04 5.57
N ILE A 79 -10.95 -3.38 5.94
CA ILE A 79 -11.58 -2.90 7.17
C ILE A 79 -10.81 -3.45 8.38
N GLU A 80 -10.49 -4.74 8.38
CA GLU A 80 -9.77 -5.37 9.49
C GLU A 80 -8.34 -4.87 9.61
N LEU A 81 -7.62 -4.74 8.48
CA LEU A 81 -6.27 -4.17 8.49
C LEU A 81 -6.25 -2.71 8.96
N GLU A 82 -7.29 -1.93 8.67
CA GLU A 82 -7.44 -0.59 9.26
C GLU A 82 -7.55 -0.68 10.78
N LYS A 83 -8.41 -1.56 11.32
CA LYS A 83 -8.55 -1.73 12.78
C LYS A 83 -7.22 -2.11 13.43
N LEU A 84 -6.50 -3.07 12.86
CA LEU A 84 -5.17 -3.48 13.34
C LEU A 84 -4.21 -2.30 13.37
N SER A 85 -4.15 -1.52 12.29
CA SER A 85 -3.34 -0.30 12.19
C SER A 85 -3.68 0.76 13.25
N ARG A 86 -4.94 0.86 13.66
CA ARG A 86 -5.36 1.81 14.71
C ARG A 86 -5.10 1.30 16.12
N ASN A 87 -5.03 0.00 16.33
CA ASN A 87 -4.96 -0.58 17.67
C ASN A 87 -3.56 -1.07 18.05
N ILE A 88 -2.74 -1.49 17.09
CA ILE A 88 -1.39 -1.98 17.32
C ILE A 88 -0.42 -0.80 17.39
N TRP A 89 0.25 -0.67 18.53
CA TRP A 89 1.28 0.34 18.75
C TRP A 89 2.66 -0.22 18.41
N ALA A 90 3.37 0.47 17.52
CA ALA A 90 4.76 0.16 17.24
C ALA A 90 5.62 0.50 18.46
N PRO A 91 6.52 -0.41 18.89
CA PRO A 91 7.48 -0.12 19.95
C PRO A 91 8.35 1.10 19.62
N PRO A 92 8.85 1.83 20.63
CA PRO A 92 9.76 2.93 20.39
C PRO A 92 11.05 2.43 19.73
N VAL A 93 11.54 3.18 18.73
CA VAL A 93 12.91 2.96 18.20
C VAL A 93 13.90 3.30 19.32
N SER A 94 15.05 2.60 19.36
CA SER A 94 16.12 2.89 20.33
C SER A 94 16.43 4.39 20.45
N GLY A 95 16.45 4.91 21.68
CA GLY A 95 16.61 6.33 21.97
C GLY A 95 15.32 7.16 21.97
N GLN A 96 14.17 6.57 21.65
CA GLN A 96 12.85 7.19 21.78
C GLN A 96 12.07 6.55 22.93
N SER A 97 11.26 7.34 23.63
CA SER A 97 10.45 6.87 24.77
C SER A 97 8.97 6.68 24.45
N HIS A 98 8.52 7.10 23.27
CA HIS A 98 7.11 7.06 22.90
C HIS A 98 6.84 6.02 21.82
N GLN A 99 5.68 5.37 21.94
CA GLN A 99 5.14 4.50 20.91
C GLN A 99 4.50 5.31 19.80
N THR A 100 4.45 4.71 18.62
CA THR A 100 3.87 5.30 17.41
C THR A 100 2.92 4.32 16.74
N ARG A 101 2.21 4.74 15.70
CA ARG A 101 1.31 3.88 14.92
C ARG A 101 1.67 3.92 13.44
N TRP A 102 1.67 2.74 12.83
CA TRP A 102 1.67 2.63 11.39
C TRP A 102 0.28 2.85 10.85
N PHE A 103 0.05 4.00 10.20
CA PHE A 103 -1.26 4.41 9.72
C PHE A 103 -1.52 3.83 8.32
N TYR A 104 -2.42 2.86 8.26
CA TYR A 104 -2.93 2.32 7.01
C TYR A 104 -4.05 3.21 6.44
N GLU A 105 -3.94 3.59 5.18
CA GLU A 105 -4.97 4.30 4.43
C GLU A 105 -5.60 3.38 3.39
N ARG A 106 -6.83 2.92 3.69
CA ARG A 106 -7.61 2.08 2.77
C ARG A 106 -8.43 2.88 1.77
N ALA A 107 -8.71 4.15 2.06
CA ALA A 107 -9.41 5.07 1.16
C ALA A 107 -8.72 6.43 1.14
N ARG A 108 -8.58 7.02 -0.05
CA ARG A 108 -7.79 8.24 -0.26
C ARG A 108 -8.21 9.36 0.69
N GLY A 109 -7.23 9.93 1.39
CA GLY A 109 -7.44 11.08 2.29
C GLY A 109 -7.92 10.72 3.71
N GLN A 110 -8.04 9.44 4.05
CA GLN A 110 -8.34 9.01 5.42
C GLN A 110 -7.34 9.55 6.45
N TYR A 111 -6.04 9.60 6.12
CA TYR A 111 -5.02 10.17 7.02
C TYR A 111 -5.26 11.65 7.29
N LYS A 112 -5.47 12.43 6.22
CA LYS A 112 -5.77 13.86 6.33
C LYS A 112 -7.06 14.10 7.13
N ASN A 113 -8.09 13.30 6.89
CA ASN A 113 -9.36 13.41 7.62
C ASN A 113 -9.23 12.98 9.09
N ALA A 114 -8.40 11.98 9.40
CA ALA A 114 -8.08 11.61 10.78
C ALA A 114 -7.35 12.74 11.52
N MET A 115 -6.33 13.33 10.87
CA MET A 115 -5.60 14.47 11.42
C MET A 115 -6.52 15.68 11.68
N LEU A 116 -7.40 16.02 10.72
CA LEU A 116 -8.32 17.14 10.87
C LEU A 116 -9.41 16.91 11.94
N ARG A 117 -9.74 15.64 12.24
CA ARG A 117 -10.66 15.29 13.33
C ARG A 117 -10.09 15.60 14.72
N GLU A 118 -8.78 15.46 14.92
CA GLU A 118 -8.12 15.89 16.16
C GLU A 118 -8.21 17.41 16.36
N GLY A 119 -8.13 18.14 15.25
CA GLY A 119 -8.35 19.57 15.13
C GLY A 119 -7.28 20.26 14.28
N THR A 120 -7.42 21.57 14.12
CA THR A 120 -6.62 22.36 13.16
C THR A 120 -5.53 23.22 13.79
N THR A 121 -5.41 23.23 15.12
CA THR A 121 -4.37 24.01 15.81
C THR A 121 -3.00 23.35 15.65
N LYS A 122 -1.92 24.15 15.60
CA LYS A 122 -0.55 23.64 15.46
C LYS A 122 -0.19 22.58 16.51
N ALA A 123 -0.63 22.78 17.77
CA ALA A 123 -0.39 21.83 18.85
C ALA A 123 -1.09 20.48 18.62
N LYS A 124 -2.35 20.49 18.15
CA LYS A 124 -3.11 19.27 17.85
C LYS A 124 -2.55 18.52 16.65
N LEU A 125 -2.19 19.23 15.59
CA LEU A 125 -1.53 18.64 14.42
C LEU A 125 -0.19 18.00 14.81
N LYS A 126 0.63 18.68 15.62
CA LYS A 126 1.90 18.14 16.14
C LYS A 126 1.67 16.89 17.01
N ALA A 127 0.64 16.89 17.86
CA ALA A 127 0.30 15.72 18.67
C ALA A 127 -0.17 14.53 17.82
N PHE A 128 -0.90 14.78 16.74
CA PHE A 128 -1.30 13.73 15.79
C PHE A 128 -0.08 13.15 15.06
N ASP A 129 0.79 14.00 14.50
CA ASP A 129 2.00 13.59 13.79
C ASP A 129 3.00 12.87 14.73
N PHE A 130 3.01 13.21 16.02
CA PHE A 130 3.82 12.52 17.03
C PHE A 130 3.35 11.08 17.24
N LYS A 131 2.04 10.81 17.17
CA LYS A 131 1.47 9.46 17.30
C LYS A 131 1.45 8.70 15.98
N ASN A 132 1.28 9.40 14.86
CA ASN A 132 1.09 8.82 13.53
C ASN A 132 2.06 9.51 12.56
N PRO A 133 3.38 9.27 12.65
CA PRO A 133 4.32 10.01 11.83
C PRO A 133 4.16 9.63 10.34
N LYS A 134 4.32 10.60 9.44
CA LYS A 134 4.18 10.38 7.99
C LYS A 134 5.07 9.28 7.43
N LYS A 135 6.23 9.02 8.04
CA LYS A 135 7.14 7.92 7.67
C LYS A 135 6.60 6.52 8.02
N GLN A 136 5.53 6.42 8.79
CA GLN A 136 4.82 5.19 9.14
C GLN A 136 3.39 5.17 8.56
N PHE A 137 3.08 6.08 7.63
CA PHE A 137 1.86 6.00 6.82
C PHE A 137 2.07 5.08 5.63
N PHE A 138 1.05 4.33 5.20
CA PHE A 138 1.10 3.55 3.96
C PHE A 138 -0.29 3.31 3.34
N THR A 139 -0.35 3.18 2.02
CA THR A 139 -1.59 2.87 1.28
C THR A 139 -1.72 1.38 0.93
N LYS A 140 -2.85 1.02 0.31
CA LYS A 140 -3.12 -0.34 -0.17
C LYS A 140 -2.16 -0.78 -1.27
N GLU A 141 -1.83 0.14 -2.16
CA GLU A 141 -0.89 -0.10 -3.24
C GLU A 141 0.53 -0.30 -2.71
N GLU A 142 0.92 0.46 -1.66
CA GLU A 142 2.19 0.24 -0.97
C GLU A 142 2.21 -1.11 -0.24
N LEU A 143 1.15 -1.45 0.49
CA LEU A 143 1.01 -2.76 1.12
C LEU A 143 1.21 -3.89 0.09
N ALA A 144 0.52 -3.83 -1.05
CA ALA A 144 0.67 -4.82 -2.10
C ALA A 144 2.11 -4.93 -2.61
N LYS A 145 2.88 -3.83 -2.65
CA LYS A 145 4.31 -3.91 -3.00
C LYS A 145 5.08 -4.68 -1.94
N PHE A 146 4.92 -4.31 -0.67
CA PHE A 146 5.65 -4.92 0.45
C PHE A 146 5.39 -6.42 0.57
N ILE A 147 4.16 -6.85 0.30
CA ILE A 147 3.79 -8.27 0.36
C ILE A 147 4.22 -9.04 -0.90
N ASN A 148 3.96 -8.50 -2.10
CA ASN A 148 4.23 -9.23 -3.35
C ASN A 148 5.72 -9.39 -3.67
N ILE A 149 6.62 -8.60 -3.09
CA ILE A 149 8.06 -8.85 -3.23
C ILE A 149 8.54 -10.04 -2.40
N TRP A 150 7.81 -10.44 -1.35
CA TRP A 150 8.31 -11.38 -0.35
C TRP A 150 8.03 -12.85 -0.67
N SER A 151 7.20 -13.13 -1.68
CA SER A 151 6.75 -14.47 -2.01
C SER A 151 6.53 -14.61 -3.52
N GLU A 152 6.63 -15.85 -4.00
CA GLU A 152 6.25 -16.23 -5.36
C GLU A 152 4.92 -16.97 -5.28
N VAL A 153 3.98 -16.63 -6.18
CA VAL A 153 2.70 -17.34 -6.32
C VAL A 153 2.56 -17.75 -7.78
N TYR A 154 2.31 -19.03 -8.00
CA TYR A 154 2.12 -19.63 -9.31
C TYR A 154 0.66 -20.06 -9.48
N VAL A 155 0.08 -19.77 -10.64
CA VAL A 155 -1.24 -20.25 -11.08
C VAL A 155 -1.08 -20.77 -12.49
N ASP A 156 -1.39 -22.05 -12.72
CA ASP A 156 -1.24 -22.72 -14.02
C ASP A 156 0.15 -22.47 -14.65
N ASP A 157 1.21 -22.75 -13.89
CA ASP A 157 2.63 -22.56 -14.22
C ASP A 157 3.08 -21.11 -14.48
N LYS A 158 2.18 -20.13 -14.35
CA LYS A 158 2.50 -18.72 -14.52
C LYS A 158 2.81 -18.06 -13.19
N LEU A 159 3.92 -17.33 -13.12
CA LEU A 159 4.25 -16.54 -11.93
C LEU A 159 3.41 -15.26 -11.88
N VAL A 160 2.34 -15.30 -11.08
CA VAL A 160 1.36 -14.20 -10.92
C VAL A 160 1.72 -13.23 -9.80
N ILE A 161 2.63 -13.61 -8.90
CA ILE A 161 3.21 -12.73 -7.87
C ILE A 161 4.72 -12.86 -7.89
N GLY A 162 5.42 -11.73 -7.98
CA GLY A 162 6.88 -11.66 -7.99
C GLY A 162 7.37 -10.24 -8.31
N PRO A 163 8.69 -9.99 -8.33
CA PRO A 163 9.22 -8.66 -8.54
C PRO A 163 8.87 -8.08 -9.91
N HIS A 164 8.79 -8.92 -10.95
CA HIS A 164 8.35 -8.53 -12.30
C HIS A 164 6.91 -7.98 -12.34
N ILE A 165 6.06 -8.37 -11.39
CA ILE A 165 4.70 -7.83 -11.22
C ILE A 165 4.74 -6.47 -10.52
N VAL A 166 5.58 -6.34 -9.50
CA VAL A 166 5.74 -5.09 -8.73
C VAL A 166 6.22 -3.95 -9.63
N VAL A 167 7.19 -4.22 -10.52
CA VAL A 167 7.74 -3.22 -11.44
C VAL A 167 6.80 -2.84 -12.59
N ARG A 168 5.70 -3.59 -12.82
CA ARG A 168 4.64 -3.20 -13.77
C ARG A 168 3.83 -1.98 -13.31
N GLY A 169 4.03 -1.55 -12.07
CA GLY A 169 3.43 -0.35 -11.49
C GLY A 169 2.37 -0.66 -10.44
N SER A 170 2.13 0.31 -9.56
CA SER A 170 1.30 0.17 -8.36
C SER A 170 -0.08 -0.44 -8.61
N GLN A 171 -0.79 0.00 -9.66
CA GLN A 171 -2.15 -0.46 -9.96
C GLN A 171 -2.18 -1.91 -10.44
N LYS A 172 -1.26 -2.29 -11.34
CA LYS A 172 -1.16 -3.67 -11.85
C LYS A 172 -0.73 -4.63 -10.73
N ASN A 173 0.23 -4.21 -9.91
CA ASN A 173 0.67 -4.99 -8.76
C ASN A 173 -0.46 -5.19 -7.74
N TYR A 174 -1.20 -4.12 -7.43
CA TYR A 174 -2.31 -4.17 -6.50
C TYR A 174 -3.43 -5.10 -6.99
N ALA A 175 -3.76 -5.06 -8.29
CA ALA A 175 -4.72 -5.98 -8.88
C ALA A 175 -4.32 -7.45 -8.69
N GLN A 176 -3.04 -7.78 -8.89
CA GLN A 176 -2.53 -9.14 -8.66
C GLN A 176 -2.55 -9.53 -7.18
N PHE A 177 -2.21 -8.60 -6.28
CA PHE A 177 -2.33 -8.81 -4.84
C PHE A 177 -3.76 -9.20 -4.44
N VAL A 178 -4.77 -8.43 -4.89
CA VAL A 178 -6.18 -8.72 -4.60
C VAL A 178 -6.61 -10.07 -5.17
N ALA A 179 -6.14 -10.43 -6.36
CA ALA A 179 -6.55 -11.66 -7.02
C ALA A 179 -5.90 -12.93 -6.43
N HIS A 180 -4.65 -12.85 -5.97
CA HIS A 180 -3.85 -14.05 -5.72
C HIS A 180 -3.06 -14.06 -4.40
N ASN A 181 -3.03 -12.97 -3.63
CA ASN A 181 -2.16 -12.87 -2.46
C ASN A 181 -2.75 -12.08 -1.28
N ILE A 182 -4.06 -11.81 -1.31
CA ILE A 182 -4.78 -11.17 -0.21
C ILE A 182 -5.23 -12.25 0.78
N PRO A 183 -4.85 -12.18 2.06
CA PRO A 183 -5.35 -13.14 3.03
C PRO A 183 -6.81 -12.82 3.36
N GLU A 184 -7.59 -13.84 3.71
CA GLU A 184 -8.98 -13.65 4.09
C GLU A 184 -9.13 -12.87 5.40
N ASN A 185 -8.36 -13.25 6.42
CA ASN A 185 -8.44 -12.71 7.78
C ASN A 185 -7.04 -12.26 8.23
N PRO A 186 -6.70 -10.96 8.09
CA PRO A 186 -5.44 -10.47 8.61
C PRO A 186 -5.52 -10.41 10.14
N ASP A 187 -4.49 -10.91 10.81
CA ASP A 187 -4.35 -10.87 12.27
C ASP A 187 -3.19 -9.94 12.68
N ASN A 188 -2.92 -9.88 13.99
CA ASN A 188 -1.81 -9.08 14.51
C ASN A 188 -0.48 -9.47 13.88
N LYS A 189 -0.21 -10.78 13.74
CA LYS A 189 1.04 -11.29 13.18
C LYS A 189 1.22 -10.85 11.73
N TYR A 190 0.17 -10.98 10.92
CA TYR A 190 0.18 -10.51 9.53
C TYR A 190 0.48 -9.00 9.45
N PHE A 191 -0.15 -8.19 10.30
CA PHE A 191 0.12 -6.76 10.34
C PHE A 191 1.58 -6.46 10.70
N GLU A 192 2.10 -7.06 11.76
CA GLU A 192 3.50 -6.88 12.20
C GLU A 192 4.49 -7.28 11.11
N GLU A 193 4.28 -8.42 10.45
CA GLU A 193 5.11 -8.88 9.34
C GLU A 193 5.01 -7.98 8.11
N ALA A 194 3.82 -7.47 7.78
CA ALA A 194 3.62 -6.51 6.71
C ALA A 194 4.41 -5.22 6.97
N ILE A 195 4.44 -4.74 8.22
CA ILE A 195 5.24 -3.58 8.60
C ILE A 195 6.74 -3.87 8.57
N ALA A 196 7.19 -5.04 9.01
CA ALA A 196 8.59 -5.43 8.89
C ALA A 196 9.06 -5.41 7.42
N LYS A 197 8.24 -5.91 6.50
CA LYS A 197 8.48 -5.82 5.04
C LYS A 197 8.47 -4.38 4.53
N ALA A 198 7.60 -3.52 5.08
CA ALA A 198 7.59 -2.09 4.76
C ALA A 198 8.88 -1.38 5.21
N ILE A 199 9.41 -1.72 6.38
CA ILE A 199 10.69 -1.19 6.90
C ILE A 199 11.84 -1.61 6.00
N LEU A 200 11.90 -2.88 5.61
CA LEU A 200 12.89 -3.40 4.65
C LEU A 200 12.82 -2.63 3.32
N PHE A 201 11.62 -2.47 2.75
CA PHE A 201 11.41 -1.76 1.49
C PHE A 201 11.88 -0.30 1.56
N ARG A 202 11.42 0.43 2.57
CA ARG A 202 11.77 1.85 2.75
C ARG A 202 13.25 2.06 3.05
N THR A 203 13.87 1.12 3.76
CA THR A 203 15.31 1.16 4.02
C THR A 203 16.09 0.91 2.74
N ALA A 204 15.70 -0.07 1.92
CA ALA A 204 16.31 -0.32 0.61
C ALA A 204 16.18 0.90 -0.33
N GLU A 205 15.01 1.56 -0.38
CA GLU A 205 14.86 2.80 -1.16
C GLU A 205 15.77 3.94 -0.68
N LYS A 206 15.96 4.06 0.64
CA LYS A 206 16.87 5.04 1.23
C LYS A 206 18.33 4.72 0.90
N LEU A 207 18.74 3.46 1.05
CA LEU A 207 20.09 2.96 0.75
C LEU A 207 20.43 3.08 -0.74
N TYR A 208 19.43 2.90 -1.61
CA TYR A 208 19.60 3.14 -3.04
C TYR A 208 20.05 4.58 -3.34
N GLY A 209 19.58 5.54 -2.53
CA GLY A 209 19.98 6.93 -2.59
C GLY A 209 19.25 7.74 -3.66
N ILE A 210 19.73 8.97 -3.83
CA ILE A 210 19.31 9.94 -4.83
C ILE A 210 20.56 10.50 -5.52
N LYS A 211 20.42 10.98 -6.76
CA LYS A 211 21.54 11.59 -7.50
C LYS A 211 22.17 12.76 -6.70
N PRO A 212 23.51 12.92 -6.73
CA PRO A 212 24.49 12.16 -7.53
C PRO A 212 24.97 10.85 -6.88
N ASN A 213 24.56 10.55 -5.65
CA ASN A 213 25.07 9.42 -4.85
C ASN A 213 24.20 8.16 -4.92
N SER A 214 23.29 8.07 -5.90
CA SER A 214 22.45 6.87 -6.06
C SER A 214 23.23 5.72 -6.68
N ILE A 215 22.84 4.48 -6.38
CA ILE A 215 23.42 3.28 -7.00
C ILE A 215 23.31 3.33 -8.53
N GLY A 216 22.21 3.88 -9.04
CA GLY A 216 22.02 4.14 -10.45
C GLY A 216 20.73 4.94 -10.70
N ASP A 217 19.99 4.57 -11.74
CA ASP A 217 18.78 5.25 -12.21
C ASP A 217 17.54 4.33 -12.30
N MET A 218 17.67 3.07 -11.91
CA MET A 218 16.63 2.05 -11.98
C MET A 218 16.02 1.69 -10.62
N ARG A 219 15.94 2.63 -9.65
CA ARG A 219 15.47 2.36 -8.27
C ARG A 219 14.19 1.51 -8.19
N TYR A 220 13.22 1.83 -9.05
CA TYR A 220 11.91 1.15 -9.08
C TYR A 220 11.99 -0.32 -9.52
N ILE A 221 13.09 -0.74 -10.15
CA ILE A 221 13.40 -2.12 -10.53
C ILE A 221 14.32 -2.74 -9.48
N THR A 222 15.44 -2.08 -9.19
CA THR A 222 16.51 -2.62 -8.37
C THR A 222 16.05 -2.94 -6.95
N VAL A 223 15.24 -2.07 -6.32
CA VAL A 223 14.74 -2.30 -4.95
C VAL A 223 13.82 -3.53 -4.90
N PRO A 224 12.74 -3.65 -5.70
CA PRO A 224 11.90 -4.84 -5.70
C PRO A 224 12.66 -6.13 -6.00
N TYR A 225 13.52 -6.13 -7.02
CA TYR A 225 14.27 -7.32 -7.42
C TYR A 225 15.25 -7.78 -6.34
N SER A 226 15.95 -6.84 -5.70
CA SER A 226 16.92 -7.18 -4.65
C SER A 226 16.25 -7.72 -3.41
N LEU A 227 15.13 -7.13 -2.98
CA LEU A 227 14.40 -7.63 -1.82
C LEU A 227 13.69 -8.96 -2.10
N ALA A 228 13.18 -9.16 -3.31
CA ALA A 228 12.64 -10.46 -3.72
C ALA A 228 13.73 -11.54 -3.74
N LEU A 229 14.92 -11.21 -4.23
CA LEU A 229 16.06 -12.11 -4.26
C LEU A 229 16.58 -12.44 -2.85
N LEU A 230 16.63 -11.43 -1.97
CA LEU A 230 16.91 -11.62 -0.56
C LEU A 230 15.88 -12.55 0.10
N SER A 231 14.58 -12.33 -0.11
CA SER A 231 13.53 -13.21 0.43
C SER A 231 13.65 -14.64 -0.12
N TYR A 232 13.86 -14.79 -1.43
CA TYR A 232 13.99 -16.09 -2.09
C TYR A 232 15.16 -16.92 -1.54
N LYS A 233 16.28 -16.28 -1.17
CA LYS A 233 17.48 -16.99 -0.69
C LYS A 233 17.57 -17.10 0.82
N LYS A 234 17.11 -16.08 1.54
CA LYS A 234 17.37 -15.85 2.97
C LYS A 234 16.10 -15.56 3.76
N GLY A 235 14.91 -15.64 3.16
CA GLY A 235 13.65 -15.25 3.78
C GLY A 235 13.37 -15.95 5.11
N ILE A 236 13.74 -17.23 5.25
CA ILE A 236 13.59 -18.00 6.50
C ILE A 236 14.56 -17.50 7.59
N GLU A 237 15.74 -17.00 7.20
CA GLU A 237 16.77 -16.48 8.11
C GLU A 237 16.43 -15.06 8.59
N ILE A 238 15.57 -14.32 7.87
CA ILE A 238 15.19 -12.95 8.22
C ILE A 238 14.08 -12.94 9.27
N ASN A 239 14.44 -12.55 10.49
CA ASN A 239 13.49 -12.44 11.59
C ASN A 239 12.60 -11.19 11.49
N LEU A 240 11.46 -11.31 10.81
CA LEU A 240 10.48 -10.23 10.67
C LEU A 240 9.91 -9.73 12.02
N SER A 241 9.76 -10.62 13.00
CA SER A 241 9.29 -10.24 14.34
C SER A 241 10.28 -9.33 15.06
N GLU A 242 11.58 -9.59 14.90
CA GLU A 242 12.63 -8.73 15.44
C GLU A 242 12.67 -7.37 14.76
N ILE A 243 12.52 -7.32 13.43
CA ILE A 243 12.44 -6.06 12.67
C ILE A 243 11.25 -5.23 13.13
N TRP A 244 10.08 -5.85 13.34
CA TRP A 244 8.93 -5.17 13.93
C TRP A 244 9.24 -4.64 15.34
N LYS A 245 9.83 -5.46 16.23
CA LYS A 245 10.13 -5.01 17.60
C LYS A 245 11.13 -3.86 17.65
N LYS A 246 12.15 -3.88 16.79
CA LYS A 246 13.20 -2.85 16.72
C LYS A 246 12.80 -1.64 15.88
N GLN A 247 11.78 -1.77 15.01
CA GLN A 247 11.35 -0.76 14.03
C GLN A 247 12.47 -0.29 13.09
N ILE A 248 13.52 -1.10 12.92
CA ILE A 248 14.71 -0.85 12.10
C ILE A 248 15.36 -2.20 11.75
N ILE A 249 16.17 -2.22 10.69
CA ILE A 249 17.01 -3.37 10.34
C ILE A 249 18.47 -3.15 10.77
N SER A 250 19.17 -4.22 11.14
CA SER A 250 20.59 -4.20 11.52
C SER A 250 21.48 -3.63 10.41
N GLU A 251 22.61 -3.03 10.78
CA GLU A 251 23.60 -2.51 9.82
C GLU A 251 24.14 -3.61 8.90
N GLU A 252 24.33 -4.83 9.40
CA GLU A 252 24.72 -5.98 8.59
C GLU A 252 23.72 -6.24 7.45
N LEU A 253 22.43 -6.37 7.79
CA LEU A 253 21.37 -6.52 6.79
C LEU A 253 21.27 -5.32 5.83
N GLN A 254 21.53 -4.10 6.27
CA GLN A 254 21.60 -2.92 5.39
C GLN A 254 22.73 -3.06 4.37
N THR A 255 23.92 -3.48 4.80
CA THR A 255 25.07 -3.72 3.93
C THR A 255 24.78 -4.83 2.92
N THR A 256 24.17 -5.94 3.35
CA THR A 256 23.75 -7.04 2.47
C THR A 256 22.76 -6.55 1.41
N ILE A 257 21.72 -5.80 1.81
CA ILE A 257 20.73 -5.22 0.88
C ILE A 257 21.41 -4.27 -0.12
N TYR A 258 22.31 -3.40 0.35
CA TYR A 258 23.04 -2.47 -0.52
C TYR A 258 23.88 -3.20 -1.57
N ASN A 259 24.68 -4.18 -1.15
CA ASN A 259 25.53 -4.96 -2.05
C ASN A 259 24.70 -5.75 -3.06
N LEU A 260 23.55 -6.28 -2.65
CA LEU A 260 22.63 -6.98 -3.54
C LEU A 260 22.03 -6.01 -4.58
N MET A 261 21.64 -4.81 -4.17
CA MET A 261 21.15 -3.78 -5.09
C MET A 261 22.19 -3.37 -6.13
N VAL A 262 23.45 -3.18 -5.74
CA VAL A 262 24.53 -2.89 -6.69
C VAL A 262 24.67 -4.00 -7.73
N GLN A 263 24.67 -5.26 -7.29
CA GLN A 263 24.81 -6.41 -8.17
C GLN A 263 23.61 -6.59 -9.11
N VAL A 264 22.38 -6.44 -8.60
CA VAL A 264 21.15 -6.55 -9.40
C VAL A 264 21.07 -5.43 -10.43
N GLU A 265 21.40 -4.19 -10.06
CA GLU A 265 21.43 -3.04 -10.99
C GLU A 265 22.39 -3.31 -12.16
N GLN A 266 23.61 -3.76 -11.86
CA GLN A 266 24.62 -4.10 -12.86
C GLN A 266 24.20 -5.28 -13.74
N PHE A 267 23.64 -6.33 -13.14
CA PHE A 267 23.17 -7.50 -13.86
C PHE A 267 22.07 -7.13 -14.87
N ILE A 268 21.07 -6.37 -14.44
CA ILE A 268 19.96 -5.98 -15.31
C ILE A 268 20.46 -5.08 -16.47
N LYS A 269 21.33 -4.11 -16.18
CA LYS A 269 21.93 -3.24 -17.23
C LYS A 269 22.72 -4.03 -18.27
N LYS A 270 23.50 -5.03 -17.83
CA LYS A 270 24.34 -5.83 -18.72
C LYS A 270 23.56 -6.80 -19.60
N ASN A 271 22.48 -7.38 -19.06
CA ASN A 271 21.77 -8.49 -19.72
C ASN A 271 20.45 -8.10 -20.39
N ALA A 272 19.95 -6.87 -20.18
CA ALA A 272 18.72 -6.41 -20.80
C ALA A 272 18.82 -6.40 -22.34
N PRO A 273 17.94 -7.12 -23.06
CA PRO A 273 17.94 -7.13 -24.52
C PRO A 273 17.75 -5.71 -25.08
N GLY A 274 18.68 -5.27 -25.94
CA GLY A 274 18.63 -3.94 -26.56
C GLY A 274 18.65 -2.77 -25.56
N ALA A 275 19.21 -2.96 -24.36
CA ALA A 275 19.22 -1.98 -23.27
C ALA A 275 17.82 -1.54 -22.76
N LEU A 276 16.76 -2.29 -23.07
CA LEU A 276 15.40 -2.02 -22.61
C LEU A 276 15.12 -2.62 -21.23
N TYR A 277 15.90 -2.21 -20.23
CA TYR A 277 15.84 -2.76 -18.86
C TYR A 277 14.45 -2.69 -18.22
N GLY A 278 13.70 -1.60 -18.45
CA GLY A 278 12.36 -1.44 -17.88
C GLY A 278 11.32 -2.40 -18.47
N GLU A 279 11.41 -2.73 -19.75
CA GLU A 279 10.50 -3.69 -20.38
C GLU A 279 10.90 -5.13 -20.05
N TRP A 280 12.19 -5.42 -20.00
CA TRP A 280 12.66 -6.73 -19.59
C TRP A 280 12.32 -7.03 -18.13
N ALA A 281 12.49 -6.07 -17.21
CA ALA A 281 12.13 -6.25 -15.80
C ALA A 281 10.64 -6.53 -15.58
N LYS A 282 9.74 -6.15 -16.50
CA LYS A 282 8.30 -6.48 -16.39
C LYS A 282 7.98 -7.92 -16.78
N LYS A 283 8.97 -8.68 -17.26
CA LYS A 283 8.84 -10.04 -17.76
C LYS A 283 9.35 -11.06 -16.73
N GLU A 284 8.70 -12.21 -16.67
CA GLU A 284 9.08 -13.30 -15.74
C GLU A 284 10.49 -13.80 -16.03
N GLU A 285 10.86 -13.81 -17.29
CA GLU A 285 12.16 -14.22 -17.82
C GLU A 285 13.31 -13.43 -17.20
N CYS A 286 13.12 -12.14 -16.91
CA CYS A 286 14.13 -11.34 -16.20
C CYS A 286 14.31 -11.83 -14.76
N TRP A 287 13.20 -12.14 -14.08
CA TRP A 287 13.26 -12.65 -12.71
C TRP A 287 13.93 -14.02 -12.64
N VAL A 288 13.60 -14.93 -13.56
CA VAL A 288 14.26 -16.24 -13.67
C VAL A 288 15.77 -16.07 -13.93
N ALA A 289 16.16 -15.16 -14.83
CA ALA A 289 17.58 -14.89 -15.11
C ALA A 289 18.32 -14.38 -13.87
N VAL A 290 17.71 -13.47 -13.09
CA VAL A 290 18.28 -12.98 -11.83
C VAL A 290 18.43 -14.13 -10.83
N LYS A 291 17.39 -14.93 -10.57
CA LYS A 291 17.47 -16.07 -9.64
C LYS A 291 18.59 -17.05 -9.99
N ASN A 292 18.77 -17.32 -11.29
CA ASN A 292 19.78 -18.25 -11.78
C ASN A 292 21.21 -17.70 -11.68
N SER A 293 21.38 -16.38 -11.80
CA SER A 293 22.70 -15.73 -11.71
C SER A 293 23.24 -15.67 -10.28
N PHE A 294 22.38 -15.51 -9.27
CA PHE A 294 22.79 -15.32 -7.88
C PHE A 294 22.61 -16.61 -7.06
N LYS A 295 23.51 -17.58 -7.26
CA LYS A 295 23.41 -18.90 -6.58
C LYS A 295 23.64 -18.80 -5.06
N SER A 296 24.56 -17.96 -4.60
CA SER A 296 24.82 -17.64 -3.19
C SER A 296 24.78 -16.12 -2.96
N ILE A 297 24.25 -15.69 -1.81
CA ILE A 297 24.19 -14.30 -1.35
C ILE A 297 24.71 -14.25 0.09
#